data_AF-A0A662ABU3-F1
#
_entry.id   AF-A0A662ABU3-F1
#
_cell.length_a   1.000
_cell.length_b   1.000
_cell.length_c   1.000
_cell.angle_alpha   90.00
_cell.angle_beta   90.00
_cell.angle_gamma   90.00
#
_symmetry.space_group_name_H-M   'P 1'
#
loop_
_entity.id
_entity.type
_entity.pdbx_description
1 polymer ?
#
loop_
_entity_poly.entity_id
_entity_poly.type
_entity_poly.pdbx_seq_one_letter_code
_entity_poly.pdbx_strand_id
1 'polypeptide(L)'
;KFDDSFWWQAEKFHRQVMKKYHGSKSIFNDERIKLQQSLIDGEKNLISQMAAITEMDQFSLSALEEHKKVIINWQENISHVKPSIKWYQFMYKNYYRKFNKVVGLDI
;
A
#
# COMPACT_ATOMS: atom_id res chain seq x y z
N LYS A 1 16.99 0.60 14.66
CA LYS A 1 15.56 0.24 14.82
C LYS A 1 14.99 0.12 13.40
N PHE A 2 14.27 -0.95 13.06
CA PHE A 2 13.63 -1.02 11.74
C PHE A 2 12.58 0.09 11.64
N ASP A 3 12.51 0.76 10.49
CA ASP A 3 11.44 1.71 10.21
C ASP A 3 10.12 0.93 10.10
N ASP A 4 9.14 1.28 10.93
CA ASP A 4 7.79 0.70 10.91
C ASP A 4 6.74 1.75 10.52
N SER A 5 7.18 2.88 9.95
CA SER A 5 6.30 3.91 9.42
C SER A 5 5.36 3.33 8.37
N PHE A 6 4.16 3.92 8.28
CA PHE A 6 3.19 3.53 7.27
C PHE A 6 3.75 3.65 5.84
N TRP A 7 4.59 4.67 5.61
CA TRP A 7 5.31 4.83 4.34
C TRP A 7 6.14 3.59 4.00
N TRP A 8 6.94 3.10 4.95
CA TRP A 8 7.77 1.93 4.71
C TRP A 8 6.98 0.63 4.58
N GLN A 9 5.86 0.50 5.30
CA GLN A 9 4.94 -0.63 5.14
C GLN A 9 4.33 -0.66 3.73
N ALA A 10 3.89 0.49 3.22
CA ALA A 10 3.37 0.64 1.86
C ALA A 10 4.44 0.35 0.80
N GLU A 11 5.67 0.81 1.03
CA GLU A 11 6.80 0.54 0.14
C GLU A 11 7.17 -0.96 0.09
N LYS A 12 7.20 -1.63 1.25
CA LYS A 12 7.39 -3.09 1.33
C LYS A 12 6.31 -3.83 0.54
N PHE A 13 5.05 -3.43 0.70
CA PHE A 13 3.92 -3.98 -0.05
C PHE A 13 4.09 -3.77 -1.57
N HIS A 14 4.41 -2.55 -1.99
CA HIS A 14 4.64 -2.23 -3.40
C HIS A 14 5.73 -3.11 -4.01
N ARG A 15 6.87 -3.28 -3.30
CA ARG A 15 7.96 -4.17 -3.74
C ARG A 15 7.52 -5.63 -3.87
N GLN A 16 6.65 -6.12 -2.99
CA GLN A 16 6.10 -7.48 -3.09
C GLN A 16 5.17 -7.63 -4.29
N VAL A 17 4.25 -6.67 -4.49
CA VAL A 17 3.35 -6.62 -5.65
C VAL A 17 4.16 -6.67 -6.94
N MET A 18 5.16 -5.83 -7.08
CA MET A 18 5.90 -5.69 -8.35
C MET A 18 6.74 -6.92 -8.70
N LYS A 19 7.20 -7.71 -7.70
CA LYS A 19 7.81 -9.01 -7.96
C LYS A 19 6.85 -10.01 -8.62
N LYS A 20 5.54 -9.85 -8.40
CA LYS A 20 4.50 -10.82 -8.77
C LYS A 20 3.28 -10.12 -9.39
N TYR A 21 3.51 -9.04 -10.15
CA TYR A 21 2.48 -8.03 -10.47
C TYR A 21 1.17 -8.61 -11.00
N HIS A 22 1.23 -9.46 -12.03
CA HIS A 22 0.03 -10.02 -12.65
C HIS A 22 -0.81 -10.87 -11.70
N GLY A 23 -0.20 -11.69 -10.84
CA GLY A 23 -0.92 -12.52 -9.87
C GLY A 23 -1.32 -11.77 -8.61
N SER A 24 -0.56 -10.74 -8.23
CA SER A 24 -0.84 -9.92 -7.06
C SER A 24 -1.95 -8.91 -7.29
N LYS A 25 -2.06 -8.34 -8.50
CA LYS A 25 -3.03 -7.27 -8.78
C LYS A 25 -4.47 -7.69 -8.50
N SER A 26 -4.87 -8.90 -8.90
CA SER A 26 -6.23 -9.40 -8.69
C SER A 26 -6.59 -9.61 -7.22
N ILE A 27 -5.59 -9.72 -6.33
CA ILE A 27 -5.81 -9.96 -4.89
C ILE A 27 -6.26 -8.69 -4.18
N PHE A 28 -5.68 -7.53 -4.53
CA PHE A 28 -5.90 -6.30 -3.75
C PHE A 28 -6.64 -5.21 -4.52
N ASN A 29 -6.71 -5.26 -5.86
CA ASN A 29 -7.12 -4.10 -6.64
C ASN A 29 -8.59 -3.72 -6.41
N ASP A 30 -9.49 -4.70 -6.30
CA ASP A 30 -10.91 -4.44 -6.09
C ASP A 30 -11.19 -3.94 -4.67
N GLU A 31 -10.54 -4.54 -3.67
CA GLU A 31 -10.59 -4.06 -2.28
C GLU A 31 -10.00 -2.66 -2.13
N ARG A 32 -8.89 -2.36 -2.81
CA ARG A 32 -8.28 -1.03 -2.83
C ARG A 32 -9.26 0.01 -3.39
N ILE A 33 -9.95 -0.31 -4.48
CA ILE A 33 -10.93 0.61 -5.09
C ILE A 33 -12.09 0.85 -4.11
N LYS A 34 -12.60 -0.21 -3.47
CA LYS A 34 -13.68 -0.08 -2.47
C LYS A 34 -13.26 0.77 -1.27
N LEU A 35 -12.07 0.51 -0.72
CA LEU A 35 -11.51 1.30 0.40
C LEU A 35 -11.32 2.76 0.00
N GLN A 36 -10.74 3.02 -1.17
CA GLN A 36 -10.54 4.38 -1.66
C GLN A 36 -11.89 5.11 -1.81
N GLN A 37 -12.90 4.43 -2.36
CA GLN A 37 -14.21 5.02 -2.52
C GLN A 37 -14.90 5.30 -1.17
N SER A 38 -14.84 4.36 -0.21
CA SER A 38 -15.44 4.57 1.12
C SER A 38 -14.80 5.75 1.85
N LEU A 39 -13.48 5.92 1.74
CA LEU A 39 -12.77 7.04 2.36
C LEU A 39 -13.10 8.37 1.70
N ILE A 40 -13.20 8.42 0.37
CA ILE A 40 -13.63 9.62 -0.36
C ILE A 40 -15.06 10.01 0.04
N ASP A 41 -15.97 9.03 0.14
CA ASP A 41 -17.36 9.29 0.52
C ASP A 41 -17.47 9.72 1.98
N GLY A 42 -16.66 9.13 2.88
CA GLY A 42 -16.54 9.55 4.28
C GLY A 42 -16.04 10.99 4.40
N GLU A 43 -14.99 11.35 3.67
CA GLU A 43 -14.44 12.72 3.64
C GLU A 43 -15.48 13.73 3.13
N LYS A 44 -16.18 13.40 2.03
CA LYS A 44 -17.27 14.24 1.50
C LYS A 44 -18.37 14.46 2.52
N ASN A 45 -18.77 13.41 3.25
CA ASN A 45 -19.80 13.52 4.27
C ASN A 45 -19.36 14.47 5.39
N LEU A 46 -18.13 14.34 5.90
CA LEU A 46 -17.59 15.23 6.93
C LEU A 46 -17.55 16.69 6.49
N ILE A 47 -17.10 16.94 5.25
CA ILE A 47 -17.08 18.29 4.67
C ILE A 47 -18.51 18.84 4.55
N SER A 48 -19.45 18.03 4.04
CA SER A 48 -20.84 18.45 3.83
C SER A 48 -21.57 18.79 5.13
N GLN A 49 -21.23 18.11 6.23
CA GLN A 49 -21.82 18.31 7.55
C GLN A 49 -21.11 19.41 8.35
N MET A 50 -20.05 20.01 7.81
CA MET A 50 -19.18 20.94 8.54
C MET A 50 -18.72 20.33 9.87
N ALA A 51 -18.28 19.07 9.80
CA ALA A 51 -17.90 18.27 10.96
C ALA A 51 -16.89 19.00 11.85
N ALA A 52 -16.95 18.72 13.16
CA ALA A 52 -15.99 19.30 14.09
C ALA A 52 -14.58 18.77 13.81
N ILE A 53 -13.55 19.55 14.15
CA ILE A 53 -12.13 19.16 13.97
C ILE A 53 -11.85 17.79 14.62
N THR A 54 -12.44 17.54 15.79
CA THR A 54 -12.31 16.26 16.50
C THR A 54 -12.85 15.07 15.72
N GLU A 55 -13.93 15.25 14.96
CA GLU A 55 -14.51 14.20 14.12
C GLU A 55 -13.65 13.95 12.88
N MET A 56 -13.07 15.01 12.30
CA MET A 56 -12.11 14.91 11.20
C MET A 56 -10.83 14.18 11.62
N ASP A 57 -10.31 14.48 12.82
CA ASP A 57 -9.15 13.81 13.39
C ASP A 57 -9.43 12.33 13.64
N GLN A 58 -10.59 12.01 14.24
CA GLN A 58 -11.00 10.63 14.49
C GLN A 58 -11.17 9.83 13.19
N PHE A 59 -11.73 10.45 12.15
CA PHE A 59 -11.83 9.85 10.83
C PHE A 59 -10.44 9.59 10.23
N SER A 60 -9.54 10.56 10.30
CA SER A 60 -8.17 10.44 9.78
C SER A 60 -7.39 9.31 10.46
N LEU A 61 -7.50 9.20 11.79
CA LEU A 61 -6.90 8.10 12.56
C LEU A 61 -7.51 6.74 12.16
N SER A 62 -8.83 6.68 12.01
CA SER A 62 -9.53 5.46 11.65
C SER A 62 -9.16 5.00 10.23
N ALA A 63 -9.09 5.93 9.28
CA ALA A 63 -8.68 5.70 7.90
C ALA A 63 -7.24 5.15 7.81
N LEU A 64 -6.33 5.71 8.63
CA LEU A 64 -4.95 5.24 8.70
C LEU A 64 -4.86 3.81 9.27
N GLU A 65 -5.59 3.51 10.34
CA GLU A 65 -5.61 2.18 10.95
C GLU A 65 -6.25 1.13 10.04
N GLU A 66 -7.32 1.49 9.32
CA GLU A 66 -7.91 0.63 8.31
C GLU A 66 -6.92 0.33 7.18
N HIS A 67 -6.24 1.36 6.64
CA HIS A 67 -5.20 1.17 5.63
C HIS A 67 -4.08 0.24 6.08
N LYS A 68 -3.57 0.41 7.31
CA LYS A 68 -2.53 -0.47 7.87
C LYS A 68 -2.99 -1.92 7.91
N LYS A 69 -4.19 -2.19 8.41
CA LYS A 69 -4.76 -3.55 8.50
C LYS A 69 -4.89 -4.18 7.12
N VAL A 70 -5.41 -3.43 6.16
CA VAL A 70 -5.65 -3.93 4.81
C VAL A 70 -4.34 -4.21 4.07
N ILE A 71 -3.31 -3.36 4.22
CA ILE A 71 -1.97 -3.60 3.67
C ILE A 71 -1.37 -4.89 4.22
N ILE A 72 -1.46 -5.13 5.54
CA ILE A 72 -0.95 -6.36 6.16
C ILE A 72 -1.65 -7.59 5.57
N ASN A 73 -2.98 -7.57 5.48
CA ASN A 73 -3.76 -8.66 4.88
C ASN A 73 -3.35 -8.92 3.41
N TRP A 74 -3.19 -7.86 2.61
CA TRP A 74 -2.74 -8.02 1.23
C TRP A 74 -1.31 -8.57 1.11
N GLN A 75 -0.40 -8.15 1.99
CA GLN A 75 0.96 -8.70 2.04
C GLN A 75 0.96 -10.20 2.32
N GLU A 76 0.17 -10.65 3.28
CA GLU A 76 -0.01 -12.07 3.60
C GLU A 76 -0.55 -12.85 2.39
N ASN A 77 -1.59 -12.34 1.74
CA ASN A 77 -2.18 -13.01 0.58
C ASN A 77 -1.25 -13.05 -0.65
N ILE A 78 -0.45 -12.00 -0.88
CA ILE A 78 0.53 -11.96 -1.98
C ILE A 78 1.73 -12.87 -1.72
N SER A 79 2.05 -13.17 -0.46
CA SER A 79 3.19 -14.02 -0.10
C SER A 79 3.12 -15.39 -0.80
N HIS A 80 1.91 -15.92 -1.00
CA HIS A 80 1.63 -17.21 -1.63
C HIS A 80 1.58 -17.20 -3.17
N VAL A 81 1.54 -16.03 -3.80
CA VAL A 81 1.45 -15.92 -5.27
C VAL A 81 2.74 -16.44 -5.91
N LYS A 82 2.63 -17.24 -6.96
CA LYS A 82 3.81 -17.65 -7.73
C LYS A 82 4.23 -16.54 -8.70
N PRO A 83 5.53 -16.23 -8.82
CA PRO A 83 6.00 -15.26 -9.79
C PRO A 83 5.72 -15.75 -11.22
N SER A 84 5.06 -14.93 -12.04
CA SER A 84 4.61 -15.34 -13.38
C SER A 84 5.57 -14.97 -14.51
N ILE A 85 6.46 -13.96 -14.35
CA ILE A 85 7.27 -13.44 -15.47
C ILE A 85 8.68 -12.99 -15.04
N LYS A 86 9.73 -13.65 -15.55
CA LYS A 86 11.15 -13.42 -15.18
C LYS A 86 11.74 -12.09 -15.70
N TRP A 87 11.34 -11.62 -16.88
CA TRP A 87 11.94 -10.41 -17.48
C TRP A 87 11.49 -9.13 -16.76
N TYR A 88 10.21 -9.06 -16.35
CA TYR A 88 9.68 -7.94 -15.59
C TYR A 88 10.39 -7.80 -14.23
N GLN A 89 10.62 -8.94 -13.57
CA GLN A 89 11.41 -8.99 -12.34
C GLN A 89 12.84 -8.48 -12.54
N PHE A 90 13.47 -8.79 -13.67
CA PHE A 90 14.82 -8.30 -13.98
C PHE A 90 14.85 -6.78 -14.15
N MET A 91 13.94 -6.21 -14.95
CA MET A 91 13.85 -4.76 -15.15
C MET A 91 13.59 -4.03 -13.83
N TYR A 92 12.63 -4.52 -13.06
CA TYR A 92 12.27 -3.94 -11.77
C TYR A 92 13.40 -4.06 -10.74
N LYS A 93 14.10 -5.20 -10.71
CA LYS A 93 15.28 -5.41 -9.86
C LYS A 93 16.40 -4.41 -10.16
N ASN A 94 16.68 -4.15 -11.45
CA ASN A 94 17.70 -3.18 -11.84
C ASN A 94 17.30 -1.73 -11.53
N TYR A 95 16.05 -1.36 -11.78
CA TYR A 95 15.50 -0.06 -11.39
C TYR A 95 15.66 0.19 -9.88
N TYR A 96 15.27 -0.79 -9.06
CA TYR A 96 15.38 -0.66 -7.61
C TYR A 96 16.82 -0.69 -7.11
N ARG A 97 17.70 -1.48 -7.72
CA ARG A 97 19.13 -1.46 -7.38
C ARG A 97 19.72 -0.07 -7.58
N LYS A 98 19.35 0.63 -8.67
CA LYS A 98 19.76 2.00 -8.93
C LYS A 98 19.23 2.96 -7.86
N PHE A 99 17.95 2.86 -7.51
CA PHE A 99 17.33 3.73 -6.51
C PHE A 99 17.90 3.49 -5.10
N ASN A 100 17.97 2.23 -4.66
CA ASN A 100 18.54 1.86 -3.37
C ASN A 100 19.97 2.37 -3.21
N LYS A 101 20.80 2.27 -4.26
CA LYS A 101 22.17 2.80 -4.26
C LYS A 101 22.22 4.31 -4.03
N VAL A 102 21.29 5.07 -4.63
CA VAL A 102 21.23 6.53 -4.49
C VAL A 102 20.89 6.94 -3.05
N VAL A 103 20.07 6.16 -2.36
CA VAL A 103 19.64 6.44 -0.97
C VAL A 103 20.47 5.69 0.09
N GLY A 104 21.58 5.07 -0.29
CA GLY A 104 22.47 4.35 0.64
C GLY A 104 21.88 3.06 1.21
N LEU A 105 20.82 2.52 0.60
CA LEU A 105 20.15 1.27 0.99
C LEU A 105 20.68 0.07 0.18
N ASP A 106 21.98 0.00 -0.08
CA ASP A 106 22.58 -1.14 -0.79
C ASP A 106 22.32 -2.44 -0.01
N ILE A 107 21.42 -3.27 -0.55
CA ILE A 107 21.08 -4.64 -0.09
C ILE A 107 21.70 -5.62 -1.08
#